data_AF-A0A7H4MCD7-F1
#
_entry.id   AF-A0A7H4MCD7-F1
#
_cell.length_a   1.000
_cell.length_b   1.000
_cell.length_c   1.000
_cell.angle_alpha   90.00
_cell.angle_beta   90.00
_cell.angle_gamma   90.00
#
_symmetry.space_group_name_H-M   'P 1'
#
loop_
_entity.id
_entity.type
_entity.pdbx_description
1 polymer ?
#
loop_
_entity_poly.entity_id
_entity_poly.type
_entity_poly.pdbx_seq_one_letter_code
_entity_poly.pdbx_strand_id
1 'polypeptide(L)'
;MYAPTTLRYVWAREFGERSGKKHYHAVLLLNRESWCGAGDYNSPHTLAGMIKQAWCSALQVDVQQHATLANFPENPALWIDRGNSAQLQQALARADYLAKDHTKVTGDGGRNFWL
;
A
#
# COMPACT_ATOMS: atom_id res chain seq x y z
N MET A 1 -9.84 -23.14 -12.51
CA MET A 1 -10.89 -22.28 -11.91
C MET A 1 -10.20 -20.98 -11.55
N TYR A 2 -10.37 -19.91 -12.34
CA TYR A 2 -9.66 -18.65 -12.12
C TYR A 2 -10.14 -18.03 -10.79
N ALA A 3 -9.24 -17.89 -9.83
CA ALA A 3 -9.57 -17.20 -8.59
C ALA A 3 -9.88 -15.73 -8.92
N PRO A 4 -10.99 -15.16 -8.42
CA PRO A 4 -11.36 -13.78 -8.73
C PRO A 4 -10.25 -12.82 -8.31
N THR A 5 -9.82 -11.94 -9.23
CA THR A 5 -8.81 -10.90 -9.00
C THR A 5 -9.42 -9.71 -8.26
N THR A 6 -10.16 -9.97 -7.20
CA THR A 6 -10.71 -8.91 -6.35
C THR A 6 -9.57 -8.32 -5.52
N LEU A 7 -9.18 -7.09 -5.85
CA LEU A 7 -8.25 -6.31 -5.04
C LEU A 7 -8.85 -6.12 -3.64
N ARG A 8 -8.09 -6.48 -2.61
CA ARG A 8 -8.38 -6.09 -1.22
C ARG A 8 -7.27 -5.17 -0.75
N TYR A 9 -7.59 -4.18 0.07
CA TYR A 9 -6.60 -3.23 0.54
C TYR A 9 -6.92 -2.75 1.94
N VAL A 10 -5.90 -2.35 2.67
CA VAL A 10 -6.00 -1.62 3.92
C VAL A 10 -5.08 -0.43 3.83
N TRP A 11 -5.48 0.71 4.39
CA TRP A 11 -4.63 1.89 4.45
C TRP A 11 -4.72 2.56 5.81
N ALA A 12 -3.64 3.24 6.17
CA ALA A 12 -3.51 4.05 7.36
C ALA A 12 -2.99 5.44 6.97
N ARG A 13 -3.47 6.46 7.66
CA ARG A 13 -2.98 7.84 7.54
C ARG A 13 -2.32 8.26 8.84
N GLU A 14 -1.17 8.88 8.71
CA GLU A 14 -0.34 9.40 9.79
C GLU A 14 0.08 10.84 9.47
N PHE A 15 0.54 11.57 10.48
CA PHE A 15 1.13 12.90 10.29
C PHE A 15 2.61 12.80 10.63
N GLY A 16 3.49 13.03 9.66
CA GLY A 16 4.92 12.89 9.90
C GLY A 16 5.39 13.86 10.99
N GLU A 17 5.92 13.35 12.10
CA GLU A 17 6.30 14.11 13.31
C GLU A 17 7.17 15.34 13.00
N ARG A 18 8.04 15.24 11.99
CA ARG A 18 8.99 16.30 11.62
C ARG A 18 8.46 17.31 10.61
N SER A 19 7.41 16.99 9.86
CA SER A 19 6.95 17.82 8.73
C SER A 19 5.52 18.32 8.87
N GLY A 20 4.71 17.74 9.76
CA GLY A 20 3.28 18.01 9.87
C GLY A 20 2.48 17.61 8.63
N LYS A 21 3.11 16.94 7.65
CA LYS A 21 2.46 16.53 6.41
C LYS A 21 1.76 15.18 6.58
N LYS A 22 0.65 15.01 5.87
CA LYS A 22 -0.09 13.75 5.81
C LYS A 22 0.77 12.71 5.11
N HIS A 23 1.00 11.59 5.77
CA HIS A 23 1.64 10.41 5.22
C HIS A 23 0.61 9.29 5.16
N TYR A 24 0.61 8.53 4.08
CA TYR A 24 -0.33 7.42 3.88
C TYR A 24 0.45 6.15 3.63
N HIS A 25 0.06 5.10 4.32
CA HIS A 25 0.55 3.76 4.08
C HIS A 25 -0.60 2.91 3.57
N ALA A 26 -0.37 2.13 2.53
CA ALA A 26 -1.36 1.20 1.98
C ALA A 26 -0.74 -0.19 1.81
N VAL A 27 -1.53 -1.21 2.11
CA VAL A 27 -1.21 -2.62 1.84
C VAL A 27 -2.26 -3.15 0.88
N LEU A 28 -1.80 -3.71 -0.24
CA LEU A 28 -2.64 -4.29 -1.28
C LEU A 28 -2.49 -5.81 -1.25
N LEU A 29 -3.62 -6.51 -1.17
CA LEU A 29 -3.68 -7.96 -1.31
C LEU A 29 -4.16 -8.27 -2.72
N LEU A 30 -3.29 -8.91 -3.48
CA LEU A 30 -3.47 -9.21 -4.89
C LEU A 30 -3.42 -10.72 -5.11
N ASN A 31 -4.10 -11.19 -6.15
CA ASN A 31 -3.95 -12.57 -6.60
C ASN A 31 -2.54 -12.76 -7.22
N ARG A 32 -1.75 -13.64 -6.61
CA ARG A 32 -0.41 -14.02 -7.09
C ARG A 32 -0.40 -14.54 -8.53
N GLU A 33 -1.44 -15.25 -8.95
CA GLU A 33 -1.54 -15.81 -10.30
C GLU A 33 -1.71 -14.70 -11.37
N SER A 34 -2.24 -13.55 -10.97
CA SER A 34 -2.38 -12.37 -11.83
C SER A 34 -1.18 -11.43 -11.72
N TRP A 35 -0.53 -11.38 -10.55
CA TRP A 35 0.57 -10.46 -10.25
C TRP A 35 1.72 -11.18 -9.53
N CYS A 36 2.75 -11.58 -10.27
CA CYS A 36 3.93 -12.25 -9.73
C CYS A 36 4.96 -11.31 -9.09
N GLY A 37 4.71 -10.00 -9.12
CA GLY A 37 5.55 -8.98 -8.49
C GLY A 37 5.16 -7.57 -8.90
N ALA A 38 5.87 -6.58 -8.36
CA ALA A 38 5.64 -5.16 -8.68
C ALA A 38 6.04 -4.79 -10.13
N GLY A 39 6.97 -5.55 -10.73
CA GLY A 39 7.57 -5.23 -12.02
C GLY A 39 8.55 -4.06 -11.94
N ASP A 40 8.84 -3.43 -13.08
CA ASP A 40 9.68 -2.24 -13.18
C ASP A 40 8.99 -0.99 -12.62
N TYR A 41 9.59 -0.34 -11.62
CA TYR A 41 9.08 0.85 -10.96
C TYR A 41 9.09 2.11 -11.83
N ASN A 42 9.80 2.09 -12.96
CA ASN A 42 9.86 3.20 -13.92
C ASN A 42 8.91 3.01 -15.10
N SER A 43 8.34 1.81 -15.26
CA SER A 43 7.41 1.51 -16.34
C SER A 43 5.96 1.78 -15.91
N PRO A 44 5.16 2.51 -16.71
CA PRO A 44 3.75 2.76 -16.40
C PRO A 44 2.86 1.52 -16.57
N HIS A 45 3.33 0.48 -17.26
CA HIS A 45 2.55 -0.72 -17.56
C HIS A 45 2.71 -1.86 -16.56
N THR A 46 3.52 -1.65 -15.52
CA THR A 46 3.74 -2.63 -14.45
C THR A 46 2.81 -2.34 -13.27
N LEU A 47 2.69 -3.30 -12.35
CA LEU A 47 1.90 -3.10 -11.13
C LEU A 47 2.37 -1.86 -10.35
N ALA A 48 3.68 -1.64 -10.24
CA ALA A 48 4.25 -0.45 -9.63
C ALA A 48 3.81 0.84 -10.36
N GLY A 49 3.88 0.85 -11.69
CA GLY A 49 3.42 1.96 -12.51
C GLY A 49 1.93 2.26 -12.36
N MET A 50 1.09 1.21 -12.30
CA MET A 50 -0.35 1.35 -12.08
C MET A 50 -0.66 1.87 -10.68
N ILE A 51 0.04 1.41 -9.64
CA ILE A 51 -0.10 1.92 -8.27
C ILE A 51 0.26 3.42 -8.22
N LYS A 52 1.36 3.83 -8.86
CA LYS A 52 1.77 5.24 -8.94
C LYS A 52 0.73 6.10 -9.67
N GLN A 53 0.18 5.61 -10.77
CA GLN A 53 -0.87 6.31 -11.52
C GLN A 53 -2.16 6.43 -10.71
N ALA A 54 -2.59 5.35 -10.04
CA ALA A 54 -3.77 5.36 -9.18
C ALA A 54 -3.60 6.35 -8.01
N TRP A 55 -2.40 6.41 -7.42
CA TRP A 55 -2.06 7.37 -6.37
C TRP A 55 -2.16 8.81 -6.86
N CYS A 56 -1.57 9.13 -8.01
CA CYS A 56 -1.65 10.47 -8.60
C CYS A 56 -3.09 10.84 -8.98
N SER A 57 -3.86 9.89 -9.51
CA SER A 57 -5.28 10.07 -9.83
C SER A 57 -6.11 10.39 -8.58
N ALA A 58 -5.89 9.68 -7.47
CA ALA A 58 -6.57 9.94 -6.21
C ALA A 58 -6.24 11.34 -5.63
N LEU A 59 -5.03 11.84 -5.89
CA LEU A 59 -4.58 13.17 -5.48
C LEU A 59 -4.89 14.27 -6.51
N GLN A 60 -5.43 13.92 -7.68
CA GLN A 60 -5.66 14.83 -8.81
C GLN A 60 -4.39 15.59 -9.25
N VAL A 61 -3.24 14.91 -9.23
CA VAL A 61 -1.94 15.45 -9.65
C VAL A 61 -1.40 14.75 -10.90
N ASP A 62 -0.48 15.41 -11.60
CA ASP A 62 0.17 14.85 -12.78
C ASP A 62 1.14 13.71 -12.43
N VAL A 63 1.05 12.60 -13.18
CA VAL A 63 1.85 11.39 -12.96
C VAL A 63 3.32 11.60 -13.26
N GLN A 64 3.68 12.37 -14.30
CA GLN A 64 5.08 12.54 -14.70
C GLN A 64 5.88 13.29 -13.64
N GLN A 65 5.24 14.25 -12.98
CA GLN A 65 5.88 15.07 -11.94
C GLN A 65 5.80 14.44 -10.54
N HIS A 66 4.82 13.57 -10.27
CA HIS A 66 4.50 13.11 -8.91
C HIS A 66 4.57 11.59 -8.71
N ALA A 67 5.07 10.82 -9.68
CA ALA A 67 5.28 9.37 -9.56
C ALA A 67 6.21 8.96 -8.38
N THR A 68 7.03 9.88 -7.87
CA THR A 68 7.89 9.68 -6.69
C THR A 68 7.15 9.79 -5.36
N LEU A 69 5.90 10.27 -5.35
CA LEU A 69 5.09 10.38 -4.12
C LEU A 69 4.64 9.02 -3.57
N ALA A 70 4.60 7.98 -4.40
CA ALA A 70 4.33 6.61 -3.98
C ALA A 70 5.66 5.86 -3.79
N ASN A 71 6.09 5.77 -2.53
CA ASN A 71 7.29 5.06 -2.15
C ASN A 71 6.99 3.57 -1.86
N PHE A 72 7.89 2.69 -2.31
CA PHE A 72 7.82 1.26 -2.01
C PHE A 72 8.90 0.92 -0.98
N PRO A 73 8.57 0.24 0.13
CA PRO A 73 9.54 -0.11 1.15
C PRO A 73 10.51 -1.19 0.66
N GLU A 74 11.63 -1.35 1.36
CA GLU A 74 12.56 -2.45 1.13
C GLU A 74 11.82 -3.80 1.31
N ASN A 75 11.90 -4.66 0.30
CA ASN A 75 11.10 -5.89 0.16
C ASN A 75 9.57 -5.64 0.22
N PRO A 76 8.97 -5.01 -0.81
CA PRO A 76 7.59 -4.51 -0.77
C PRO A 76 6.51 -5.59 -0.95
N ALA A 77 6.90 -6.81 -1.30
CA ALA A 77 5.97 -7.92 -1.52
C ALA A 77 6.19 -9.04 -0.50
N LEU A 78 5.09 -9.69 -0.10
CA LEU A 78 5.07 -10.91 0.67
C LEU A 78 4.12 -11.89 0.00
N TRP A 79 4.45 -13.18 0.06
CA TRP A 79 3.58 -14.25 -0.42
C TRP A 79 2.83 -14.87 0.76
N ILE A 80 1.52 -15.02 0.61
CA ILE A 80 0.64 -15.66 1.59
C ILE A 80 -0.07 -16.80 0.89
N ASP A 81 0.37 -18.02 1.15
CA ASP A 81 -0.26 -19.24 0.68
C ASP A 81 -1.32 -19.70 1.69
N ARG A 82 -2.43 -20.25 1.19
CA ARG A 82 -3.53 -20.71 2.05
C ARG A 82 -3.03 -21.82 2.97
N GLY A 83 -3.25 -21.67 4.28
CA GLY A 83 -2.83 -22.63 5.30
C GLY A 83 -1.40 -22.41 5.82
N ASN A 84 -0.65 -21.45 5.27
CA ASN A 84 0.66 -21.10 5.80
C ASN A 84 0.54 -20.00 6.89
N SER A 85 0.45 -20.44 8.15
CA SER A 85 0.32 -19.54 9.29
C SER A 85 1.53 -18.65 9.52
N ALA A 86 2.75 -19.11 9.21
CA ALA A 86 3.97 -18.33 9.36
C ALA A 86 4.01 -17.14 8.39
N GLN A 87 3.68 -17.36 7.12
CA GLN A 87 3.56 -16.29 6.12
C GLN A 87 2.47 -15.28 6.50
N LEU A 88 1.32 -15.77 6.98
CA LEU A 88 0.24 -14.90 7.45
C LEU A 88 0.69 -14.06 8.67
N GLN A 89 1.38 -14.66 9.64
CA GLN A 89 1.91 -13.94 10.80
C GLN A 89 2.95 -12.89 10.39
N GLN A 90 3.83 -13.20 9.44
CA GLN A 90 4.81 -12.23 8.93
C GLN A 90 4.12 -11.06 8.21
N ALA A 91 3.07 -11.33 7.43
CA ALA A 91 2.28 -10.30 6.78
C ALA A 91 1.53 -9.43 7.79
N LEU A 92 0.93 -10.03 8.81
CA LEU A 92 0.29 -9.30 9.91
C LEU A 92 1.30 -8.46 10.68
N ALA A 93 2.47 -8.99 11.04
CA ALA A 93 3.51 -8.23 11.74
C ALA A 93 4.02 -7.01 10.93
N ARG A 94 4.06 -7.12 9.60
CA ARG A 94 4.37 -5.99 8.71
C ARG A 94 3.19 -5.01 8.58
N ALA A 95 1.96 -5.51 8.55
CA ALA A 95 0.77 -4.66 8.57
C ALA A 95 0.59 -3.96 9.93
N ASP A 96 1.04 -4.57 11.03
CA ASP A 96 1.07 -3.97 12.36
C ASP A 96 1.97 -2.74 12.42
N TYR A 97 2.93 -2.59 11.50
CA TYR A 97 3.67 -1.34 11.33
C TYR A 97 2.73 -0.16 11.00
N LEU A 98 1.67 -0.38 10.20
CA LEU A 98 0.61 0.61 9.94
C LEU A 98 -0.15 1.01 11.21
N ALA A 99 -0.18 0.11 12.19
CA ALA A 99 -0.86 0.34 13.46
C ALA A 99 0.06 1.00 14.49
N LYS A 100 1.36 0.67 14.49
CA LYS A 100 2.35 1.00 15.52
C LYS A 100 2.92 2.41 15.46
N ASP A 101 3.05 3.04 14.29
CA ASP A 101 3.75 4.33 14.27
C ASP A 101 2.84 5.46 14.79
N HIS A 102 3.37 6.12 15.82
CA HIS A 102 2.72 7.08 16.67
C HIS A 102 2.50 8.40 15.91
N THR A 103 1.23 8.78 15.75
CA THR A 103 0.66 10.15 15.64
C THR A 103 -0.67 10.07 14.89
N LYS A 104 -1.54 9.14 15.30
CA LYS A 104 -2.94 9.18 14.89
C LYS A 104 -3.61 10.29 15.67
N VAL A 105 -3.50 11.52 15.17
CA VAL A 105 -4.24 12.67 15.71
C VAL A 105 -5.73 12.36 15.53
N THR A 106 -6.36 11.87 16.59
CA THR A 106 -7.81 11.75 16.71
C THR A 106 -8.36 13.16 16.98
N GLY A 107 -8.46 13.99 15.94
CA GLY A 107 -8.90 15.38 16.12
C GLY A 107 -9.33 16.16 14.88
N ASP A 108 -9.18 15.64 13.65
CA ASP A 108 -9.54 16.38 12.42
C ASP A 108 -10.88 15.97 11.76
N GLY A 109 -11.63 15.05 12.38
CA GLY A 109 -12.88 14.53 11.81
C GLY A 109 -12.71 13.60 10.60
N GLY A 110 -11.47 13.24 10.23
CA GLY A 110 -11.15 12.27 9.19
C GLY A 110 -11.08 10.83 9.71
N ARG A 111 -11.37 9.86 8.83
CA ARG A 111 -11.20 8.43 9.14
C ARG A 111 -9.72 8.06 9.01
N ASN A 112 -9.17 7.43 10.05
CA ASN A 112 -7.76 7.03 10.12
C ASN A 112 -7.49 5.61 9.57
N PHE A 113 -8.55 4.83 9.35
CA PHE A 113 -8.51 3.46 8.83
C PHE A 113 -9.74 3.17 7.98
N TRP A 114 -9.57 2.33 6.95
CA TRP A 114 -10.64 1.62 6.26
C TRP A 114 -10.18 0.19 5.97
N LEU A 115 -11.09 -0.76 6.19
CA LEU A 115 -10.98 -2.18 5.86
C LEU A 115 -11.70 -2.48 4.54
#